data_AF-A0A8H9UNT8-F1
#
_entry.id   AF-A0A8H9UNT8-F1
#
_cell.length_a   1.000
_cell.length_b   1.000
_cell.length_c   1.000
_cell.angle_alpha   90.00
_cell.angle_beta   90.00
_cell.angle_gamma   90.00
#
_symmetry.space_group_name_H-M   'P 1'
#
loop_
_entity.id
_entity.type
_entity.pdbx_description
1 polymer ?
#
loop_
_entity_poly.entity_id
_entity_poly.type
_entity_poly.pdbx_seq_one_letter_code
_entity_poly.pdbx_strand_id
1 'polypeptide(L)'
;SVDVLEDMLEKFRVVTKERRDEEEQLQRQRAEQQAKINALLAQMQADGISPEELLSITPATTRSVKKRQPRPAKYRFIDLNGETKTWTGQGRTPKPIAQALATGKSLDDFLI
;
A
#
# COMPACT_ATOMS: atom_id res chain seq x y z
N SER A 1 -44.95 -5.95 19.45
CA SER A 1 -45.33 -5.75 20.87
C SER A 1 -44.64 -4.51 21.38
N VAL A 2 -45.27 -3.76 22.28
CA VAL A 2 -44.65 -2.59 22.93
C VAL A 2 -43.36 -3.00 23.65
N ASP A 3 -43.33 -4.20 24.23
CA ASP A 3 -42.16 -4.77 24.93
C ASP A 3 -40.90 -4.84 24.04
N VAL A 4 -41.06 -5.12 22.75
CA VAL A 4 -39.92 -5.20 21.80
C VAL A 4 -39.32 -3.82 21.56
N LEU A 5 -40.16 -2.78 21.52
CA LEU A 5 -39.69 -1.40 21.36
C LEU A 5 -38.99 -0.90 22.63
N GLU A 6 -39.47 -1.28 23.80
CA GLU A 6 -38.83 -0.97 25.08
C GLU A 6 -37.46 -1.65 25.23
N ASP A 7 -37.36 -2.93 24.90
CA ASP A 7 -36.10 -3.69 24.90
C ASP A 7 -35.08 -3.10 23.90
N MET A 8 -35.53 -2.69 22.70
CA MET A 8 -34.67 -1.99 21.76
C MET A 8 -34.17 -0.66 22.32
N LEU A 9 -35.03 0.13 22.97
CA LEU A 9 -34.68 1.43 23.53
C LEU A 9 -33.68 1.27 24.68
N GLU A 10 -33.82 0.25 25.51
CA GLU A 10 -32.85 -0.10 26.55
C GLU A 10 -31.49 -0.47 25.95
N LYS A 11 -31.45 -1.32 24.92
CA LYS A 11 -30.22 -1.65 24.18
C LYS A 11 -29.57 -0.43 23.56
N PHE A 12 -30.33 0.48 22.94
CA PHE A 12 -29.81 1.72 22.40
C PHE A 12 -29.19 2.60 23.49
N ARG A 13 -29.81 2.70 24.68
CA ARG A 13 -29.24 3.43 25.82
C ARG A 13 -27.92 2.82 26.29
N VAL A 14 -27.84 1.49 26.36
CA VAL A 14 -26.60 0.78 26.72
C VAL A 14 -25.51 1.09 25.71
N VAL A 15 -25.78 0.89 24.42
CA VAL A 15 -24.81 1.17 23.34
C VAL A 15 -24.37 2.63 23.36
N THR A 16 -25.29 3.57 23.64
CA THR A 16 -24.94 5.01 23.70
C THR A 16 -24.01 5.32 24.87
N LYS A 17 -24.21 4.67 26.03
CA LYS A 17 -23.31 4.79 27.18
C LYS A 17 -21.94 4.20 26.88
N GLU A 18 -21.91 2.98 26.34
CA GLU A 18 -20.66 2.30 25.96
C GLU A 18 -19.85 3.15 24.98
N ARG A 19 -20.49 3.70 23.94
CA ARG A 19 -19.82 4.59 22.99
C ARG A 19 -19.23 5.84 23.64
N ARG A 20 -19.96 6.45 24.57
CA ARG A 20 -19.49 7.63 25.29
C ARG A 20 -18.29 7.32 26.18
N ASP A 21 -18.33 6.18 26.87
CA ASP A 21 -17.24 5.73 27.74
C ASP A 21 -16.00 5.36 26.91
N GLU A 22 -16.16 4.68 25.77
CA GLU A 22 -15.08 4.40 24.81
C GLU A 22 -14.44 5.68 24.29
N GLU A 23 -15.23 6.67 23.90
CA GLU A 23 -14.74 7.97 23.44
C GLU A 23 -13.96 8.70 24.53
N GLU A 24 -14.46 8.69 25.77
CA GLU A 24 -13.76 9.31 26.90
C GLU A 24 -12.44 8.59 27.19
N GLN A 25 -12.43 7.26 27.17
CA GLN A 25 -11.19 6.48 27.35
C GLN A 25 -10.18 6.77 26.24
N LEU A 26 -10.61 6.86 24.99
CA LEU A 26 -9.76 7.19 23.86
C LEU A 26 -9.19 8.61 24.00
N GLN A 27 -10.00 9.58 24.45
CA GLN A 27 -9.57 10.94 24.72
C GLN A 27 -8.54 10.99 25.86
N ARG A 28 -8.77 10.26 26.95
CA ARG A 28 -7.82 10.15 28.07
C ARG A 28 -6.49 9.55 27.61
N GLN A 29 -6.53 8.44 26.86
CA GLN A 29 -5.32 7.81 26.32
C GLN A 29 -4.55 8.76 25.39
N ARG A 30 -5.24 9.49 24.51
CA ARG A 30 -4.61 10.51 23.65
C ARG A 30 -3.99 11.64 24.46
N ALA A 31 -4.70 12.13 25.48
CA ALA A 31 -4.19 13.19 26.35
C ALA A 31 -2.95 12.74 27.13
N GLU A 32 -2.95 11.51 27.66
CA GLU A 32 -1.79 10.92 28.32
C GLU A 32 -0.60 10.74 27.36
N GLN A 33 -0.86 10.24 26.15
CA GLN A 33 0.18 10.12 25.11
C GLN A 33 0.76 11.49 24.75
N GLN A 34 -0.09 12.50 24.54
CA GLN A 34 0.35 13.85 24.22
C GLN A 34 1.15 14.47 25.37
N ALA A 35 0.73 14.26 26.62
CA ALA A 35 1.46 14.72 27.79
C ALA A 35 2.86 14.08 27.88
N LYS A 36 2.96 12.76 27.61
CA LYS A 36 4.26 12.06 27.54
C LYS A 36 5.15 12.60 26.43
N ILE A 37 4.60 12.83 25.24
CA ILE A 37 5.33 13.41 24.10
C ILE A 37 5.86 14.80 24.47
N ASN A 38 5.03 15.65 25.06
CA ASN A 38 5.42 17.00 25.46
C ASN A 38 6.49 16.98 26.55
N ALA A 39 6.39 16.07 27.52
CA ALA A 39 7.40 15.90 28.56
C ALA A 39 8.75 15.47 27.97
N LEU A 40 8.75 14.50 27.04
CA LEU A 40 9.96 14.07 26.36
C LEU A 40 10.55 15.19 25.50
N LEU A 41 9.72 15.95 24.79
CA LEU A 41 10.17 17.07 23.97
C LEU A 41 10.83 18.16 24.84
N ALA A 42 10.26 18.47 26.00
CA ALA A 42 10.86 19.41 26.94
C ALA A 42 12.22 18.91 27.46
N GLN A 43 12.34 17.62 27.76
CA GLN A 43 13.61 17.00 28.16
C GLN A 43 14.65 17.07 27.03
N MET A 44 14.27 16.70 25.81
CA MET A 44 15.15 16.77 24.64
C MET A 44 15.64 18.20 24.37
N GLN A 45 14.75 19.19 24.51
CA GLN A 45 15.13 20.60 24.39
C GLN A 45 16.11 21.03 25.48
N ALA A 46 15.94 20.57 26.72
CA ALA A 46 16.87 20.85 27.81
C ALA A 46 18.26 20.25 27.54
N ASP A 47 18.31 19.07 26.91
CA ASP A 47 19.54 18.40 26.50
C ASP A 47 20.13 18.98 25.18
N GLY A 48 19.45 19.95 24.56
CA GLY A 48 19.88 20.59 23.30
C GLY A 48 19.73 19.73 22.05
N ILE A 49 18.96 18.63 22.13
CA ILE A 49 18.76 17.68 21.04
C ILE A 49 17.50 18.05 20.26
N SER A 50 17.64 18.32 18.97
CA SER A 50 16.50 18.55 18.07
C SER A 50 15.86 17.21 17.67
N PRO A 51 14.52 17.11 17.59
CA PRO A 51 13.86 15.88 17.10
C PRO A 51 14.26 15.51 15.66
N GLU A 52 14.67 16.47 14.84
CA GLU A 52 15.14 16.22 13.47
C GLU A 52 16.49 15.49 13.45
N GLU A 53 17.36 15.75 14.43
CA GLU A 53 18.65 15.06 14.55
C GLU A 53 18.44 13.58 14.87
N LEU A 54 17.46 13.23 15.70
CA LEU A 54 17.10 11.83 15.96
C LEU A 54 16.64 11.10 14.69
N LEU A 55 15.84 11.76 13.85
CA LEU A 55 15.39 11.19 12.56
C LEU A 55 16.57 10.97 11.62
N SER A 56 17.59 11.82 11.67
CA SER A 56 18.81 11.69 10.86
C SER A 56 19.75 10.58 11.34
N ILE A 57 19.76 10.29 12.65
CA ILE A 57 20.58 9.24 13.28
C ILE A 57 20.00 7.85 12.99
N THR A 58 18.68 7.73 12.85
CA THR A 58 18.09 6.47 12.40
C THR A 58 18.45 6.25 10.93
N PRO A 59 19.20 5.20 10.55
CA PRO A 59 19.43 4.89 9.16
C PRO A 59 18.06 4.64 8.54
N ALA A 60 17.62 5.54 7.65
CA ALA A 60 16.41 5.36 6.91
C ALA A 60 16.47 3.98 6.23
N THR A 61 15.64 3.04 6.71
CA THR A 61 15.45 1.73 6.07
C THR A 61 14.79 1.86 4.69
N THR A 62 14.65 3.07 4.17
CA THR A 62 14.30 3.31 2.77
C THR A 62 15.54 3.17 1.90
N ARG A 63 15.97 1.93 1.66
CA ARG A 63 16.64 1.65 0.38
C ARG A 63 15.64 2.02 -0.71
N SER A 64 15.79 3.21 -1.27
CA SER A 64 15.11 3.60 -2.50
C SER A 64 15.55 2.61 -3.58
N VAL A 65 14.73 1.57 -3.81
CA VAL A 65 14.92 0.67 -4.96
C VAL A 65 14.69 1.55 -6.17
N LYS A 66 15.77 2.02 -6.80
CA LYS A 66 15.71 2.68 -8.10
C LYS A 66 15.00 1.71 -9.04
N LYS A 67 13.74 1.99 -9.37
CA LYS A 67 12.99 1.23 -10.39
C LYS A 67 13.79 1.36 -11.68
N ARG A 68 14.48 0.28 -12.07
CA ARG A 68 15.16 0.19 -13.37
C ARG A 68 14.09 0.36 -14.44
N GLN A 69 14.37 1.17 -15.46
CA GLN A 69 13.43 1.34 -16.56
C GLN A 69 13.16 -0.01 -17.22
N PRO A 70 11.89 -0.36 -17.49
CA PRO A 70 11.56 -1.60 -18.17
C PRO A 70 12.23 -1.62 -19.55
N ARG A 71 12.84 -2.75 -19.92
CA ARG A 71 13.45 -2.92 -21.23
C ARG A 71 12.39 -2.73 -22.33
N PRO A 72 12.70 -2.03 -23.42
CA PRO A 72 11.75 -1.82 -24.51
C PRO A 72 11.34 -3.18 -25.11
N ALA A 73 10.08 -3.26 -25.54
CA ALA A 73 9.59 -4.39 -26.32
C ALA A 73 10.35 -4.52 -27.63
N LYS A 74 10.73 -5.74 -28.00
CA LYS A 74 11.48 -6.02 -29.25
C LYS A 74 10.56 -6.56 -30.35
N TYR A 75 9.52 -7.30 -29.98
CA TYR A 75 8.60 -7.95 -30.92
C TYR A 75 7.14 -7.63 -30.61
N ARG A 76 6.29 -7.52 -31.64
CA ARG A 76 4.82 -7.34 -31.54
C ARG A 76 4.10 -8.47 -32.26
N PHE A 77 3.12 -9.08 -31.61
CA PHE A 77 2.33 -10.17 -32.17
C PHE A 77 0.85 -10.01 -31.82
N ILE A 78 -0.02 -10.64 -32.61
CA ILE A 78 -1.46 -10.71 -32.34
C ILE A 78 -1.72 -12.00 -31.56
N ASP A 79 -2.35 -11.88 -30.40
CA ASP A 79 -2.73 -13.04 -29.58
C ASP A 79 -3.93 -13.78 -30.18
N LEU A 80 -4.23 -14.97 -29.68
CA LEU A 80 -5.38 -15.77 -30.12
C LEU A 80 -6.73 -15.05 -29.95
N ASN A 81 -6.75 -14.03 -29.09
CA ASN A 81 -7.92 -13.18 -28.82
C ASN A 81 -8.00 -11.94 -29.74
N GLY A 82 -7.09 -11.80 -30.72
CA GLY A 82 -7.05 -10.64 -31.62
C GLY A 82 -6.36 -9.39 -31.03
N GLU A 83 -5.83 -9.48 -29.81
CA GLU A 83 -5.16 -8.37 -29.14
C GLU A 83 -3.68 -8.25 -29.54
N THR A 84 -3.21 -7.03 -29.74
CA THR A 84 -1.79 -6.76 -30.05
C THR A 84 -0.97 -6.75 -28.77
N LYS A 85 -0.06 -7.70 -28.60
CA LYS A 85 0.85 -7.81 -27.45
C LYS A 85 2.31 -7.68 -27.86
N THR A 86 3.13 -7.27 -26.90
CA THR A 86 4.56 -7.05 -27.11
C THR A 86 5.41 -8.02 -26.29
N TRP A 87 6.53 -8.46 -26.85
CA TRP A 87 7.47 -9.36 -26.21
C TRP A 87 8.89 -8.79 -26.27
N THR A 88 9.60 -8.80 -25.15
CA THR A 88 10.96 -8.25 -25.04
C THR A 88 12.03 -9.19 -25.60
N GLY A 89 11.66 -10.38 -26.08
CA GLY A 89 12.60 -11.44 -26.48
C GLY A 89 13.24 -12.16 -25.30
N GLN A 90 12.87 -11.82 -24.06
CA GLN A 90 13.38 -12.44 -22.84
C GLN A 90 12.34 -13.42 -22.26
N GLY A 91 12.76 -14.65 -21.98
CA GLY A 91 11.90 -15.70 -21.42
C GLY A 91 11.23 -16.58 -22.49
N ARG A 92 10.12 -17.24 -22.13
CA ARG A 92 9.41 -18.19 -23.01
C ARG A 92 8.80 -17.46 -24.22
N THR A 93 9.02 -18.00 -25.42
CA THR A 93 8.41 -17.51 -26.66
C THR A 93 6.88 -17.57 -26.58
N PRO A 94 6.17 -16.48 -26.90
CA PRO A 94 4.72 -16.48 -26.97
C PRO A 94 4.18 -17.51 -27.97
N LYS A 95 3.05 -18.15 -27.65
CA LYS A 95 2.41 -19.17 -28.51
C LYS A 95 2.20 -18.71 -29.96
N PRO A 96 1.75 -17.47 -30.24
CA PRO A 96 1.52 -17.02 -31.62
C PRO A 96 2.82 -16.89 -32.41
N ILE A 97 3.91 -16.42 -31.77
CA ILE A 97 5.24 -16.37 -32.39
C ILE A 97 5.75 -17.79 -32.63
N ALA A 98 5.62 -18.68 -31.64
CA ALA A 98 6.06 -20.08 -31.79
C ALA A 98 5.34 -20.81 -32.94
N GLN A 99 4.03 -20.56 -33.11
CA GLN A 99 3.26 -21.08 -34.25
C GLN A 99 3.73 -20.47 -35.57
N ALA A 100 3.96 -19.15 -35.62
CA ALA A 100 4.47 -18.50 -36.81
C ALA A 100 5.84 -19.03 -37.24
N LEU A 101 6.74 -19.25 -36.28
CA LEU A 101 8.03 -19.89 -36.51
C LEU A 101 7.86 -21.33 -37.04
N ALA A 102 6.91 -22.10 -36.49
CA ALA A 102 6.61 -23.45 -36.97
C ALA A 102 6.03 -23.46 -38.41
N THR A 103 5.30 -22.41 -38.80
CA THR A 103 4.82 -22.21 -40.18
C THR A 103 5.89 -21.66 -41.13
N GLY A 104 7.13 -21.50 -40.68
CA GLY A 104 8.26 -21.07 -41.50
C GLY A 104 8.46 -19.55 -41.61
N LYS A 105 7.77 -18.75 -40.79
CA LYS A 105 8.00 -17.29 -40.72
C LYS A 105 9.24 -16.99 -39.86
N SER A 106 9.93 -15.89 -40.14
CA SER A 106 11.08 -15.48 -39.31
C SER A 106 10.60 -14.75 -38.06
N LEU A 107 11.42 -14.78 -37.01
CA LEU A 107 11.20 -13.94 -35.82
C LEU A 107 11.27 -12.45 -36.16
N ASP A 108 11.96 -12.10 -37.24
CA ASP A 108 12.13 -10.73 -37.73
C ASP A 108 10.82 -10.11 -38.24
N ASP A 109 9.86 -10.93 -38.68
CA ASP A 109 8.54 -10.46 -39.13
C ASP A 109 7.72 -9.84 -37.98
N PHE A 110 8.12 -10.11 -36.73
CA PHE A 110 7.49 -9.60 -35.53
C PHE A 110 8.26 -8.45 -34.91
N LEU A 111 9.40 -8.03 -35.47
CA LEU A 111 10.23 -6.96 -34.91
C LEU A 111 9.48 -5.61 -34.94
N ILE A 112 9.60 -4.84 -33.86
CA ILE A 112 9.10 -3.45 -33.76
C ILE A 112 10.23 -2.48 -34.08
#